data_AF-A0A511YQ51-F1
#
_entry.id   AF-A0A511YQ51-F1
#
_cell.length_a   1.000
_cell.length_b   1.000
_cell.length_c   1.000
_cell.angle_alpha   90.00
_cell.angle_beta   90.00
_cell.angle_gamma   90.00
#
_symmetry.space_group_name_H-M   'P 1'
#
loop_
_entity.id
_entity.type
_entity.pdbx_description
1 polymer ?
#
loop_
_entity_poly.entity_id
_entity_poly.type
_entity_poly.pdbx_seq_one_letter_code
_entity_poly.pdbx_strand_id
1 'polypeptide(L)'
;MKNFISLIIFSILFSCTPKSNFDLERDLYQFSDKMENGDTLEIKVNHSACLFLSHEIYTFVKQKDTVFLQTYSEISSFEKREQTLPKKVYNIKNKSHLSFENYFKYLTKENKPETETKSPLVVIYYKNKAQSKSFYDDGLKDKFEKLDRFGLLRQEIYPHDLFFKAPEPPPPDFTQ
;
A
#
# COMPACT_ATOMS: atom_id res chain seq x y z
N MET A 1 45.30 -38.19 -1.71
CA MET A 1 44.03 -37.71 -1.11
C MET A 1 43.94 -36.20 -1.31
N LYS A 2 43.43 -35.74 -2.46
CA LYS A 2 43.51 -34.33 -2.89
C LYS A 2 42.14 -33.76 -3.33
N ASN A 3 41.05 -34.36 -2.85
CA ASN A 3 39.69 -34.06 -3.30
C ASN A 3 38.74 -33.56 -2.19
N PHE A 4 39.23 -33.34 -0.96
CA PHE A 4 38.36 -32.90 0.15
C PHE A 4 38.27 -31.38 0.34
N ILE A 5 39.11 -30.58 -0.34
CA ILE A 5 39.14 -29.11 -0.15
C ILE A 5 38.09 -28.40 -1.03
N SER A 6 37.62 -29.02 -2.12
CA SER A 6 36.69 -28.38 -3.05
C SER A 6 35.23 -28.31 -2.56
N LEU A 7 34.86 -29.06 -1.53
CA LEU A 7 33.48 -29.14 -1.03
C LEU A 7 33.15 -28.09 0.03
N ILE A 8 34.14 -27.44 0.64
CA ILE A 8 33.92 -26.42 1.68
C ILE A 8 33.68 -25.01 1.07
N ILE A 9 34.19 -24.77 -0.14
CA ILE A 9 34.07 -23.46 -0.81
C ILE A 9 32.64 -23.24 -1.38
N PHE A 10 31.91 -24.31 -1.70
CA PHE A 10 30.54 -24.21 -2.22
C PHE A 10 29.49 -23.92 -1.13
N SER A 11 29.80 -24.17 0.14
CA SER A 11 28.88 -23.96 1.27
C SER A 11 28.74 -22.49 1.67
N ILE A 12 29.67 -21.62 1.24
CA ILE A 12 29.67 -20.17 1.57
C ILE A 12 28.76 -19.39 0.60
N LEU A 13 28.32 -20.00 -0.50
CA LEU A 13 27.41 -19.39 -1.48
C LEU A 13 25.92 -19.58 -1.14
N PHE A 14 25.60 -20.30 -0.06
CA PHE A 14 24.32 -20.11 0.61
C PHE A 14 24.40 -18.80 1.40
N SER A 15 24.44 -17.69 0.67
CA SER A 15 24.12 -16.37 1.17
C SER A 15 22.71 -16.43 1.75
N CYS A 16 22.65 -16.79 3.03
CA CYS A 16 21.55 -16.48 3.91
C CYS A 16 21.46 -14.96 3.84
N THR A 17 20.56 -14.43 3.01
CA THR A 17 20.27 -12.99 3.04
C THR A 17 19.96 -12.67 4.49
N PRO A 18 20.74 -11.78 5.15
CA PRO A 18 20.52 -11.48 6.54
C PRO A 18 19.05 -11.09 6.71
N LYS A 19 18.40 -11.69 7.70
CA LYS A 19 17.00 -11.42 7.99
C LYS A 19 16.85 -9.91 8.19
N SER A 20 15.98 -9.29 7.40
CA SER A 20 15.84 -7.83 7.41
C SER A 20 15.60 -7.29 8.83
N ASN A 21 16.25 -6.18 9.18
CA ASN A 21 16.03 -5.54 10.48
C ASN A 21 14.76 -4.68 10.51
N PHE A 22 14.15 -4.39 9.35
CA PHE A 22 12.91 -3.65 9.25
C PHE A 22 11.83 -4.30 10.12
N ASP A 23 11.19 -3.49 10.96
CA ASP A 23 10.11 -3.91 11.84
C ASP A 23 8.90 -3.02 11.59
N LEU A 24 7.75 -3.63 11.28
CA LEU A 24 6.57 -2.87 10.87
C LEU A 24 6.10 -1.91 11.97
N GLU A 25 6.09 -2.33 13.24
CA GLU A 25 5.56 -1.50 14.32
C GLU A 25 6.47 -0.30 14.59
N ARG A 26 7.79 -0.52 14.61
CA ARG A 26 8.78 0.52 14.87
C ARG A 26 8.98 1.47 13.69
N ASP A 27 9.01 0.95 12.47
CA ASP A 27 9.55 1.65 11.30
C ASP A 27 8.46 2.15 10.32
N LEU A 28 7.17 1.86 10.57
CA LEU A 28 6.07 2.19 9.65
C LEU A 28 6.09 3.62 9.13
N TYR A 29 6.30 4.60 10.01
CA TYR A 29 6.19 6.01 9.65
C TYR A 29 7.43 6.56 8.94
N GLN A 30 8.38 5.69 8.61
CA GLN A 30 9.58 5.97 7.82
C GLN A 30 9.90 4.79 6.90
N PHE A 31 8.90 4.00 6.50
CA PHE A 31 9.17 2.69 5.91
C PHE A 31 10.03 2.77 4.64
N SER A 32 9.82 3.80 3.79
CA SER A 32 10.59 3.97 2.55
C SER A 32 12.10 4.13 2.79
N ASP A 33 12.47 4.73 3.93
CA ASP A 33 13.86 4.93 4.35
C ASP A 33 14.42 3.71 5.09
N LYS A 34 13.57 2.96 5.80
CA LYS A 34 13.96 1.88 6.72
C LYS A 34 13.93 0.48 6.12
N MET A 35 13.18 0.27 5.05
CA MET A 35 13.16 -1.02 4.33
C MET A 35 14.56 -1.36 3.82
N GLU A 36 14.94 -2.62 3.99
CA GLU A 36 16.19 -3.20 3.51
C GLU A 36 15.99 -3.93 2.18
N ASN A 37 17.07 -4.16 1.43
CA ASN A 37 16.97 -4.78 0.10
C ASN A 37 16.25 -6.13 0.15
N GLY A 38 15.21 -6.30 -0.68
CA GLY A 38 14.35 -7.47 -0.71
C GLY A 38 13.10 -7.36 0.18
N ASP A 39 12.98 -6.31 0.99
CA ASP A 39 11.76 -6.08 1.77
C ASP A 39 10.58 -5.77 0.86
N THR A 40 9.43 -6.34 1.22
CA THR A 40 8.16 -6.10 0.55
C THR A 40 7.07 -5.69 1.55
N LEU A 41 6.49 -4.52 1.33
CA LEU A 41 5.39 -3.97 2.11
C LEU A 41 4.16 -3.84 1.20
N GLU A 42 3.03 -4.38 1.62
CA GLU A 42 1.75 -4.23 0.93
C GLU A 42 0.78 -3.39 1.76
N ILE A 43 0.11 -2.45 1.11
CA ILE A 43 -0.90 -1.60 1.73
C ILE A 43 -2.20 -1.83 0.97
N LYS A 44 -3.19 -2.42 1.64
CA LYS A 44 -4.55 -2.55 1.13
C LYS A 44 -5.40 -1.40 1.65
N VAL A 45 -6.08 -0.69 0.76
CA VAL A 45 -7.03 0.38 1.10
C VAL A 45 -8.43 -0.05 0.65
N ASN A 46 -9.37 -0.05 1.59
CA ASN A 46 -10.75 -0.47 1.36
C ASN A 46 -11.67 0.73 1.11
N HIS A 47 -12.00 0.96 -0.15
CA HIS A 47 -12.89 2.02 -0.62
C HIS A 47 -14.38 1.65 -0.53
N SER A 48 -14.70 0.41 -0.16
CA SER A 48 -16.07 -0.12 -0.20
C SER A 48 -17.01 0.58 0.78
N ALA A 49 -18.19 0.99 0.33
CA ALA A 49 -19.23 1.57 1.18
C ALA A 49 -20.62 1.25 0.60
N CYS A 50 -21.57 0.90 1.46
CA CYS A 50 -22.92 0.48 1.04
C CYS A 50 -22.84 -0.64 -0.03
N LEU A 51 -23.42 -0.44 -1.21
CA LEU A 51 -23.38 -1.39 -2.34
C LEU A 51 -22.13 -1.26 -3.22
N PHE A 52 -21.30 -0.24 -2.99
CA PHE A 52 -20.06 -0.03 -3.74
C PHE A 52 -18.94 -0.86 -3.12
N LEU A 53 -18.35 -1.78 -3.90
CA LEU A 53 -17.28 -2.67 -3.49
C LEU A 53 -16.03 -2.33 -4.29
N SER A 54 -14.99 -1.87 -3.62
CA SER A 54 -13.74 -1.51 -4.27
C SER A 54 -12.57 -1.48 -3.29
N HIS A 55 -11.38 -1.70 -3.83
CA HIS A 55 -10.14 -1.64 -3.06
C HIS A 55 -8.93 -1.30 -3.93
N GLU A 56 -7.84 -0.94 -3.27
CA GLU A 56 -6.53 -0.80 -3.89
C GLU A 56 -5.49 -1.57 -3.10
N ILE A 57 -4.45 -2.03 -3.80
CA ILE A 57 -3.26 -2.65 -3.22
C ILE A 57 -2.04 -1.89 -3.73
N TYR A 58 -1.24 -1.38 -2.81
CA TYR A 58 0.02 -0.73 -3.09
C TYR A 58 1.16 -1.62 -2.60
N THR A 59 1.95 -2.15 -3.51
CA THR A 59 3.07 -3.04 -3.22
C THR A 59 4.38 -2.27 -3.37
N PHE A 60 5.08 -2.11 -2.26
CA PHE A 60 6.40 -1.50 -2.17
C PHE A 60 7.45 -2.59 -2.10
N VAL A 61 8.48 -2.48 -2.93
CA VAL A 61 9.62 -3.40 -2.93
C VAL A 61 10.91 -2.60 -2.88
N LYS A 62 11.75 -2.85 -1.88
CA LYS A 62 13.09 -2.27 -1.80
C LYS A 62 14.06 -3.08 -2.66
N GLN A 63 14.72 -2.43 -3.60
CA GLN A 63 15.80 -3.01 -4.41
C GLN A 63 17.00 -2.07 -4.34
N LYS A 64 18.06 -2.53 -3.67
CA LYS A 64 19.22 -1.72 -3.30
C LYS A 64 18.75 -0.44 -2.59
N ASP A 65 19.16 0.73 -3.07
CA ASP A 65 18.81 2.01 -2.46
C ASP A 65 17.42 2.52 -2.87
N THR A 66 16.74 1.84 -3.81
CA THR A 66 15.48 2.33 -4.41
C THR A 66 14.27 1.58 -3.87
N VAL A 67 13.22 2.33 -3.51
CA VAL A 67 11.89 1.76 -3.26
C VAL A 67 11.05 1.91 -4.51
N PHE A 68 10.52 0.79 -4.98
CA PHE A 68 9.58 0.75 -6.08
C PHE A 68 8.16 0.55 -5.58
N LEU A 69 7.20 1.19 -6.23
CA LEU A 69 5.77 1.06 -5.99
C LEU A 69 5.09 0.47 -7.23
N GLN A 70 4.22 -0.50 -7.01
CA GLN A 70 3.22 -0.96 -7.98
C GLN A 70 1.84 -0.87 -7.33
N THR A 71 0.83 -0.47 -8.10
CA THR A 71 -0.55 -0.32 -7.60
C THR A 71 -1.49 -1.17 -8.44
N TYR A 72 -2.35 -1.91 -7.74
CA TYR A 72 -3.53 -2.58 -8.29
C TYR A 72 -4.78 -1.91 -7.74
N SER A 73 -5.78 -1.67 -8.58
CA SER A 73 -7.07 -1.11 -8.18
C SER A 73 -8.20 -1.98 -8.73
N GLU A 74 -9.25 -2.18 -7.95
CA GLU A 74 -10.42 -2.95 -8.36
C GLU A 74 -11.72 -2.30 -7.87
N ILE A 75 -12.72 -2.29 -8.74
CA ILE A 75 -14.12 -2.05 -8.42
C ILE A 75 -14.87 -3.34 -8.80
N SER A 76 -15.48 -3.99 -7.82
CA SER A 76 -16.16 -5.29 -7.98
C SER A 76 -17.68 -5.14 -8.03
N SER A 77 -18.23 -4.01 -7.57
CA SER A 77 -19.66 -3.68 -7.66
C SER A 77 -20.04 -3.17 -9.04
N PHE A 78 -21.31 -3.38 -9.43
CA PHE A 78 -21.86 -2.99 -10.74
C PHE A 78 -21.16 -3.74 -11.87
N GLU A 79 -20.29 -3.07 -12.64
CA GLU A 79 -19.49 -3.67 -13.69
C GLU A 79 -18.03 -3.78 -13.22
N LYS A 80 -17.51 -5.01 -13.19
CA LYS A 80 -16.16 -5.26 -12.67
C LYS A 80 -15.13 -4.49 -13.51
N ARG A 81 -14.33 -3.66 -12.85
CA ARG A 81 -13.21 -2.94 -13.43
C ARG A 81 -11.97 -3.17 -12.60
N GLU A 82 -10.85 -3.37 -13.26
CA GLU A 82 -9.55 -3.55 -12.61
C GLU A 82 -8.46 -2.83 -13.40
N GLN A 83 -7.42 -2.38 -12.72
CA GLN A 83 -6.22 -1.84 -13.35
C GLN A 83 -4.98 -2.20 -12.55
N THR A 84 -3.87 -2.37 -13.27
CA THR A 84 -2.53 -2.40 -12.67
C THR A 84 -1.72 -1.27 -13.27
N LEU A 85 -1.27 -0.34 -12.42
CA LEU A 85 -0.45 0.78 -12.85
C LEU A 85 1.01 0.34 -13.05
N PRO A 86 1.73 0.96 -14.00
CA PRO A 86 3.15 0.67 -14.21
C PRO A 86 3.96 0.87 -12.94
N LYS A 87 4.88 -0.06 -12.68
CA LYS A 87 5.83 0.05 -11.56
C LYS A 87 6.65 1.33 -11.69
N LYS A 88 6.72 2.12 -10.62
CA LYS A 88 7.47 3.39 -10.57
C LYS A 88 8.37 3.46 -9.35
N VAL A 89 9.33 4.38 -9.37
CA VAL A 89 10.11 4.73 -8.17
C VAL A 89 9.20 5.53 -7.22
N TYR A 90 9.14 5.12 -5.95
CA TYR A 90 8.50 5.90 -4.90
C TYR A 90 9.53 6.89 -4.35
N ASN A 91 9.44 8.14 -4.78
CA ASN A 91 10.34 9.23 -4.41
C ASN A 91 9.67 10.33 -3.58
N ILE A 92 8.45 10.07 -3.07
CA ILE A 92 7.75 10.99 -2.18
C ILE A 92 8.48 10.98 -0.85
N LYS A 93 9.24 12.05 -0.59
CA LYS A 93 9.99 12.19 0.65
C LYS A 93 9.01 12.25 1.83
N ASN A 94 9.42 11.69 2.97
CA ASN A 94 8.70 11.78 4.26
C ASN A 94 8.34 13.21 4.71
N LYS A 95 8.97 14.23 4.11
CA LYS A 95 8.67 15.66 4.33
C LYS A 95 7.46 16.18 3.54
N SER A 96 7.02 15.47 2.50
CA SER A 96 5.78 15.80 1.80
C SER A 96 4.60 15.50 2.72
N HIS A 97 3.70 16.46 2.91
CA HIS A 97 2.45 16.24 3.66
C HIS A 97 1.59 15.13 3.03
N LEU A 98 1.77 14.84 1.74
CA LEU A 98 1.05 13.84 0.96
C LEU A 98 1.95 12.61 0.72
N SER A 99 2.33 11.91 1.80
CA SER A 99 3.02 10.61 1.75
C SER A 99 2.26 9.53 2.49
N PHE A 100 2.50 8.25 2.18
CA PHE A 100 1.91 7.14 2.92
C PHE A 100 2.28 7.18 4.40
N GLU A 101 3.54 7.48 4.71
CA GLU A 101 4.02 7.57 6.09
C GLU A 101 3.29 8.64 6.89
N ASN A 102 3.00 9.80 6.29
CA ASN A 102 2.23 10.85 6.95
C ASN A 102 0.74 10.52 7.03
N TYR A 103 0.19 9.84 6.02
CA TYR A 103 -1.17 9.30 6.10
C TYR A 103 -1.30 8.28 7.24
N PHE A 104 -0.31 7.42 7.44
CA PHE A 104 -0.27 6.48 8.56
C PHE A 104 -0.15 7.17 9.91
N LYS A 105 0.67 8.24 10.04
CA LYS A 105 0.71 9.05 11.26
C LYS A 105 -0.66 9.67 11.57
N TYR A 106 -1.38 10.11 10.55
CA TYR A 106 -2.75 10.60 10.70
C TYR A 106 -3.70 9.48 11.16
N LEU A 107 -3.71 8.34 10.48
CA LEU A 107 -4.55 7.20 10.85
C LEU A 107 -4.29 6.70 12.27
N THR A 108 -3.04 6.69 12.74
CA THR A 108 -2.70 6.30 14.12
C THR A 108 -3.34 7.20 15.16
N LYS A 109 -3.47 8.51 14.89
CA LYS A 109 -4.12 9.46 15.81
C LYS A 109 -5.64 9.27 15.82
N GLU A 110 -6.20 8.98 14.65
CA GLU A 110 -7.65 8.82 14.46
C GLU A 110 -8.10 7.35 14.53
N ASN A 111 -7.22 6.44 14.94
CA ASN A 111 -7.51 5.01 14.88
C ASN A 111 -8.60 4.65 15.88
N LYS A 112 -9.44 3.71 15.49
CA LYS A 112 -10.54 3.21 16.31
C LYS A 112 -10.24 1.76 16.69
N PRO A 113 -10.71 1.30 17.86
CA PRO A 113 -10.54 -0.09 18.24
C PRO A 113 -11.21 -1.01 17.21
N GLU A 114 -10.59 -2.16 17.00
CA GLU A 114 -11.19 -3.25 16.25
C GLU A 114 -12.50 -3.70 16.92
N THR A 115 -13.50 -3.99 16.12
CA THR A 115 -14.75 -4.61 16.57
C THR A 115 -15.12 -5.73 15.61
N GLU A 116 -15.83 -6.75 16.08
CA GLU A 116 -16.17 -7.95 15.29
C GLU A 116 -16.84 -7.66 13.93
N THR A 117 -17.55 -6.53 13.84
CA THR A 117 -18.31 -6.14 12.64
C THR A 117 -17.55 -5.20 11.69
N LYS A 118 -16.38 -4.68 12.09
CA LYS A 118 -15.66 -3.65 11.33
C LYS A 118 -14.58 -4.28 10.47
N SER A 119 -14.75 -4.18 9.16
CA SER A 119 -13.65 -4.44 8.23
C SER A 119 -12.60 -3.33 8.33
N PRO A 120 -11.30 -3.64 8.24
CA PRO A 120 -10.27 -2.62 8.26
C PRO A 120 -10.39 -1.69 7.04
N LEU A 121 -10.19 -0.40 7.29
CA LEU A 121 -10.09 0.62 6.25
C LEU A 121 -8.77 0.49 5.50
N VAL A 122 -7.68 0.30 6.26
CA VAL A 122 -6.34 0.10 5.72
C VAL A 122 -5.69 -1.08 6.43
N VAL A 123 -5.08 -1.98 5.66
CA VAL A 123 -4.24 -3.06 6.18
C VAL A 123 -2.86 -2.92 5.58
N ILE A 124 -1.84 -2.89 6.42
CA ILE A 124 -0.44 -2.91 6.02
C ILE A 124 0.12 -4.27 6.37
N TYR A 125 0.74 -4.94 5.40
CA TYR A 125 1.33 -6.25 5.55
C TYR A 125 2.80 -6.23 5.13
N TYR A 126 3.68 -6.56 6.07
CA TYR A 126 5.10 -6.73 5.80
C TYR A 126 5.39 -8.22 5.58
N LYS A 127 5.67 -8.60 4.33
CA LYS A 127 5.76 -10.00 3.90
C LYS A 127 6.89 -10.75 4.57
N ASN A 128 8.07 -10.14 4.68
CA ASN A 128 9.29 -10.86 5.07
C ASN A 128 9.27 -11.37 6.52
N LYS A 129 8.46 -10.74 7.40
CA LYS A 129 8.24 -11.19 8.79
C LYS A 129 6.78 -11.55 9.10
N ALA A 130 5.90 -11.56 8.09
CA ALA A 130 4.46 -11.74 8.25
C ALA A 130 3.84 -10.83 9.33
N GLN A 131 4.34 -9.59 9.47
CA GLN A 131 3.78 -8.60 10.39
C GLN A 131 2.63 -7.86 9.69
N SER A 132 1.60 -7.48 10.45
CA SER A 132 0.51 -6.67 9.93
C SER A 132 0.07 -5.58 10.90
N LYS A 133 -0.49 -4.51 10.35
CA LYS A 133 -1.12 -3.42 11.10
C LYS A 133 -2.39 -2.98 10.39
N SER A 134 -3.48 -2.89 11.14
CA SER A 134 -4.79 -2.51 10.62
C SER A 134 -5.24 -1.17 11.19
N PHE A 135 -5.90 -0.36 10.37
CA PHE A 135 -6.56 0.86 10.78
C PHE A 135 -8.06 0.75 10.46
N TYR A 136 -8.88 1.22 11.40
CA TYR A 136 -10.34 1.11 11.34
C TYR A 136 -11.00 2.49 11.28
N ASP A 137 -12.23 2.51 10.78
CA ASP A 137 -13.11 3.67 10.78
C ASP A 137 -14.25 3.55 11.82
N ASP A 138 -14.94 4.66 12.08
CA ASP A 138 -16.15 4.74 12.88
C ASP A 138 -17.34 5.26 12.08
N GLY A 139 -17.85 4.38 11.21
CA GLY A 139 -19.00 4.68 10.39
C GLY A 139 -18.66 5.49 9.15
N LEU A 140 -19.68 5.78 8.34
CA LEU A 140 -19.51 6.32 7.00
C LEU A 140 -18.81 7.69 6.98
N LYS A 141 -19.12 8.57 7.94
CA LYS A 141 -18.51 9.91 7.99
C LYS A 141 -17.00 9.84 8.20
N ASP A 142 -16.56 9.13 9.24
CA ASP A 142 -15.13 8.96 9.54
C ASP A 142 -14.40 8.23 8.41
N LYS A 143 -15.05 7.22 7.81
CA LYS A 143 -14.53 6.51 6.64
C LYS A 143 -14.25 7.48 5.48
N PHE A 144 -15.23 8.29 5.09
CA PHE A 144 -15.07 9.21 3.96
C PHE A 144 -14.04 10.30 4.27
N GLU A 145 -14.00 10.85 5.48
CA GLU A 145 -12.97 11.83 5.86
C GLU A 145 -11.54 11.25 5.75
N LYS A 146 -11.35 9.98 6.13
CA LYS A 146 -10.06 9.28 5.99
C LYS A 146 -9.73 9.00 4.51
N LEU A 147 -10.72 8.55 3.73
CA LEU A 147 -10.56 8.29 2.29
C LEU A 147 -10.32 9.57 1.47
N ASP A 148 -10.90 10.71 1.85
CA ASP A 148 -10.67 11.99 1.18
C ASP A 148 -9.21 12.43 1.34
N ARG A 149 -8.66 12.30 2.56
CA ARG A 149 -7.23 12.56 2.80
C ARG A 149 -6.34 11.59 2.02
N PHE A 150 -6.74 10.34 1.93
CA PHE A 150 -6.05 9.36 1.09
C PHE A 150 -6.13 9.72 -0.39
N GLY A 151 -7.25 10.26 -0.87
CA GLY A 151 -7.45 10.74 -2.24
C GLY A 151 -6.43 11.80 -2.63
N LEU A 152 -6.08 12.72 -1.72
CA LEU A 152 -5.02 13.71 -1.95
C LEU A 152 -3.64 13.07 -2.14
N LEU A 153 -3.29 12.09 -1.30
CA LEU A 153 -2.06 11.29 -1.45
C LEU A 153 -2.05 10.55 -2.80
N ARG A 154 -3.18 9.93 -3.16
CA ARG A 154 -3.32 9.19 -4.40
C ARG A 154 -3.13 10.09 -5.62
N GLN A 155 -3.71 11.30 -5.60
CA GLN A 155 -3.57 12.28 -6.67
C GLN A 155 -2.12 12.76 -6.82
N GLU A 156 -1.37 12.90 -5.72
CA GLU A 156 0.06 13.21 -5.76
C GLU A 156 0.87 12.08 -6.44
N ILE A 157 0.54 10.82 -6.15
CA ILE A 157 1.23 9.67 -6.75
C ILE A 157 0.85 9.50 -8.23
N TYR A 158 -0.43 9.71 -8.57
CA TYR A 158 -1.04 9.42 -9.86
C TYR A 158 -1.98 10.56 -10.34
N PRO A 159 -1.45 11.73 -10.74
CA PRO A 159 -2.26 12.93 -11.02
C PRO A 159 -3.19 12.80 -12.24
N HIS A 160 -2.87 11.88 -13.16
CA HIS A 160 -3.62 11.67 -14.39
C HIS A 160 -4.46 10.39 -14.38
N ASP A 161 -4.49 9.65 -13.27
CA ASP A 161 -5.28 8.44 -13.18
C ASP A 161 -6.76 8.78 -12.92
N LEU A 162 -7.64 8.20 -13.74
CA LEU A 162 -9.08 8.47 -13.74
C LEU A 162 -9.89 7.26 -13.26
N PHE A 163 -9.27 6.18 -12.79
CA PHE A 163 -9.96 4.92 -12.49
C PHE A 163 -11.15 5.06 -11.53
N PHE A 164 -10.98 5.84 -10.45
CA PHE A 164 -12.03 6.11 -9.46
C PHE A 164 -12.88 7.35 -9.77
N LYS A 165 -12.64 8.04 -10.89
CA LYS A 165 -13.51 9.14 -11.28
C LYS A 165 -14.82 8.59 -11.84
N ALA A 166 -15.93 9.20 -11.43
CA ALA A 166 -17.20 8.96 -12.08
C ALA A 166 -17.09 9.38 -13.56
N PRO A 167 -17.68 8.62 -14.50
CA PRO A 167 -17.82 9.11 -15.86
C PRO A 167 -18.62 10.41 -15.85
N GLU A 168 -18.27 11.34 -16.74
CA GLU A 168 -19.09 12.55 -16.91
C GLU A 168 -20.51 12.14 -17.30
N PRO A 169 -21.55 12.77 -16.74
CA PRO A 169 -22.92 12.51 -17.16
C PRO A 169 -23.05 12.83 -18.65
N PRO A 170 -23.87 12.07 -19.40
CA PRO A 170 -24.14 12.41 -20.79
C PRO A 170 -24.70 13.84 -20.87
N PRO A 171 -24.38 14.61 -21.92
CA PRO A 171 -24.95 15.94 -22.10
C PRO A 171 -26.49 15.85 -22.09
N PRO A 172 -27.18 16.86 -21.57
CA PRO A 172 -28.65 16.84 -21.51
C PRO A 172 -29.20 16.67 -22.94
N ASP A 173 -30.13 15.74 -23.11
CA ASP A 173 -30.86 15.62 -24.37
C ASP A 173 -31.88 16.76 -24.44
N PHE A 174 -31.57 17.79 -25.23
CA PHE A 174 -32.45 18.92 -25.47
C PHE A 174 -33.44 18.68 -26.61
N THR A 175 -33.57 17.45 -27.13
CA THR A 175 -34.59 17.12 -28.13
C THR A 175 -35.89 16.66 -27.45
N GLN A 176 -36.73 17.64 -27.10
CA GLN A 176 -38.18 17.44 -26.86
C GLN A 176 -38.97 18.53 -27.58
#